data_AF-A0A962T2Y4-F1
#
_entry.id   AF-A0A962T2Y4-F1
#
_cell.length_a   1.000
_cell.length_b   1.000
_cell.length_c   1.000
_cell.angle_alpha   90.00
_cell.angle_beta   90.00
_cell.angle_gamma   90.00
#
_symmetry.space_group_name_H-M   'P 1'
#
loop_
_entity.id
_entity.type
_entity.pdbx_description
1 polymer ?
#
loop_
_entity_poly.entity_id
_entity_poly.type
_entity_poly.pdbx_seq_one_letter_code
_entity_poly.pdbx_strand_id
1 'polypeptide(L)'
;MTPITPDLADLLSWCVGVAFGRFDLRLATGEREIPPEPEPFDPLPARNPGMRPDDTFVKPILVDDPGHPDDLTAAVSAILEQVGFPMTSADLRDWLSREFFPAHLARYSKSRRKAPIYWPLATPSARYTLWLYYPALTRDTFYRALHDHLTPKIQYEERQLADLTQRAGASPTPSQRRDLAAQDAFVTELRAFRDEVSRIAPLWNPNLNDGVILNFAPLWCLVPHQKPWQKECRAGWNKLAAGDYDWAHWAMHLYPARVVAKCADDRSLAIAHDLEKVFWTETPDGKWQPRDLEPAALTALIEERTSPAVEKALEILLDTPVAPATSARVKKAAKPPADRAESRPARRRRKAGQQGDLTFNDQKT
;
A
#
# COMPACT_ATOMS: atom_id res chain seq x y z
N MET A 1 23.48 6.75 -4.39
CA MET A 1 22.14 7.31 -4.19
C MET A 1 22.28 8.72 -3.67
N THR A 2 21.92 9.69 -4.49
CA THR A 2 21.89 11.11 -4.11
C THR A 2 20.76 11.32 -3.10
N PRO A 3 20.98 12.06 -2.00
CA PRO A 3 19.91 12.32 -1.04
C PRO A 3 18.77 13.07 -1.73
N ILE A 4 17.56 12.52 -1.64
CA ILE A 4 16.34 13.14 -2.19
C ILE A 4 15.91 14.25 -1.23
N THR A 5 15.92 15.49 -1.72
CA THR A 5 15.45 16.66 -0.96
C THR A 5 13.93 16.62 -0.83
N PRO A 6 13.35 17.35 0.14
CA PRO A 6 11.88 17.46 0.27
C PRO A 6 11.21 17.93 -1.03
N ASP A 7 11.77 18.93 -1.72
CA ASP A 7 11.22 19.45 -2.97
C ASP A 7 11.24 18.39 -4.09
N LEU A 8 12.30 17.59 -4.16
CA LEU A 8 12.38 16.48 -5.12
C LEU A 8 11.38 15.37 -4.76
N ALA A 9 11.19 15.06 -3.47
CA ALA A 9 10.18 14.09 -3.04
C ALA A 9 8.75 14.53 -3.42
N ASP A 10 8.48 15.84 -3.35
CA ASP A 10 7.20 16.42 -3.75
C ASP A 10 7.00 16.33 -5.27
N LEU A 11 8.03 16.66 -6.06
CA LEU A 11 8.02 16.47 -7.52
C LEU A 11 7.79 15.01 -7.90
N LEU A 12 8.49 14.08 -7.24
CA LEU A 12 8.32 12.64 -7.48
C LEU A 12 6.92 12.15 -7.13
N SER A 13 6.35 12.61 -6.01
CA SER A 13 4.98 12.30 -5.62
C SER A 13 3.96 12.82 -6.65
N TRP A 14 4.20 14.02 -7.19
CA TRP A 14 3.40 14.57 -8.28
C TRP A 14 3.54 13.73 -9.57
N CYS A 15 4.76 13.33 -9.95
CA CYS A 15 5.01 12.48 -11.12
C CYS A 15 4.31 11.12 -11.00
N VAL A 16 4.29 10.52 -9.81
CA VAL A 16 3.49 9.30 -9.56
C VAL A 16 2.01 9.58 -9.82
N GLY A 17 1.50 10.72 -9.37
CA GLY A 17 0.12 11.13 -9.68
C GLY A 17 -0.15 11.33 -11.18
N VAL A 18 0.78 11.90 -11.92
CA VAL A 18 0.69 12.00 -13.39
C VAL A 18 0.68 10.60 -14.03
N ALA A 19 1.55 9.68 -13.58
CA ALA A 19 1.60 8.31 -14.09
C ALA A 19 0.28 7.55 -13.88
N PHE A 20 -0.38 7.78 -12.74
CA PHE A 20 -1.72 7.25 -12.45
C PHE A 20 -2.86 7.97 -13.20
N GLY A 21 -2.56 9.08 -13.87
CA GLY A 21 -3.54 9.92 -14.56
C GLY A 21 -4.29 10.90 -13.66
N ARG A 22 -3.89 11.03 -12.39
CA ARG A 22 -4.48 11.95 -11.43
C ARG A 22 -4.22 13.41 -11.81
N PHE A 23 -3.01 13.72 -12.27
CA PHE A 23 -2.60 15.09 -12.61
C PHE A 23 -2.30 15.24 -14.10
N ASP A 24 -2.54 16.45 -14.61
CA ASP A 24 -2.33 16.80 -16.03
C ASP A 24 -0.90 17.31 -16.27
N LEU A 25 -0.08 16.51 -16.95
CA LEU A 25 1.31 16.87 -17.31
C LEU A 25 1.37 18.16 -18.16
N ARG A 26 0.33 18.40 -18.97
CA ARG A 26 0.28 19.55 -19.90
C ARG A 26 0.34 20.90 -19.20
N LEU A 27 -0.05 20.95 -17.93
CA LEU A 27 0.07 22.15 -17.09
C LEU A 27 1.54 22.48 -16.78
N ALA A 28 2.39 21.48 -16.63
CA ALA A 28 3.82 21.65 -16.38
C ALA A 28 4.61 21.88 -17.67
N THR A 29 4.18 21.31 -18.80
CA THR A 29 4.84 21.49 -20.11
C THR A 29 4.39 22.76 -20.85
N GLY A 30 3.32 23.41 -20.38
CA GLY A 30 2.74 24.60 -21.02
C GLY A 30 1.81 24.28 -22.20
N GLU A 31 1.55 23.00 -22.49
CA GLU A 31 0.56 22.57 -23.49
C GLU A 31 -0.88 22.89 -23.08
N ARG A 32 -1.13 23.08 -21.78
CA ARG A 32 -2.42 23.53 -21.23
C ARG A 32 -2.18 24.69 -20.28
N GLU A 33 -2.97 25.74 -20.43
CA GLU A 33 -2.94 26.89 -19.51
C GLU A 33 -3.39 26.50 -18.10
N ILE A 34 -2.73 27.08 -17.11
CA ILE A 34 -3.10 26.92 -15.70
C ILE A 34 -4.45 27.62 -15.48
N PRO A 35 -5.49 26.92 -14.99
CA PRO A 35 -6.76 27.55 -14.70
C PRO A 35 -6.59 28.70 -13.70
N PRO A 36 -7.33 29.82 -13.87
CA PRO A 36 -7.27 30.92 -12.92
C PRO A 36 -7.69 30.47 -11.52
N GLU A 37 -7.18 31.14 -10.50
CA GLU A 37 -7.63 30.90 -9.13
C GLU A 37 -9.12 31.27 -9.01
N PRO A 38 -9.93 30.44 -8.33
CA PRO A 38 -11.33 30.76 -8.11
C PRO A 38 -11.48 31.97 -7.17
N GLU A 39 -12.48 32.81 -7.43
CA GLU A 39 -12.83 33.91 -6.54
C GLU A 39 -13.43 33.37 -5.22
N PRO A 40 -13.38 34.13 -4.10
CA PRO A 40 -13.79 33.64 -2.78
C PRO A 40 -15.20 33.04 -2.67
N PHE A 41 -16.10 33.41 -3.59
CA PHE A 41 -17.50 32.97 -3.62
C PHE A 41 -17.85 32.13 -4.85
N ASP A 42 -16.85 31.77 -5.66
CA ASP A 42 -17.07 30.86 -6.77
C ASP A 42 -17.51 29.49 -6.26
N PRO A 43 -18.38 28.78 -7.00
CA PRO A 43 -18.72 27.42 -6.67
C PRO A 43 -17.45 26.56 -6.64
N LEU A 44 -17.36 25.65 -5.68
CA LEU A 44 -16.27 24.69 -5.64
C LEU A 44 -16.23 23.92 -6.98
N PRO A 45 -15.07 23.86 -7.66
CA PRO A 45 -14.99 23.17 -8.93
C PRO A 45 -15.28 21.68 -8.71
N ALA A 46 -16.01 21.08 -9.63
CA ALA A 46 -16.34 19.66 -9.57
C ALA A 46 -15.09 18.76 -9.57
N ARG A 47 -13.95 19.28 -10.04
CA ARG A 47 -12.65 18.61 -10.10
C ARG A 47 -11.55 19.57 -9.68
N ASN A 48 -10.46 19.01 -9.15
CA ASN A 48 -9.29 19.82 -8.84
C ASN A 48 -8.67 20.36 -10.17
N PRO A 49 -8.31 21.66 -10.25
CA PRO A 49 -7.77 22.29 -11.45
C PRO A 49 -6.55 21.60 -12.07
N GLY A 50 -5.71 20.98 -11.22
CA GLY A 50 -4.52 20.24 -11.63
C GLY A 50 -4.82 18.85 -12.20
N MET A 51 -6.06 18.38 -12.12
CA MET A 51 -6.46 17.09 -12.68
C MET A 51 -6.62 17.17 -14.19
N ARG A 52 -6.48 16.01 -14.84
CA ARG A 52 -6.83 15.87 -16.24
C ARG A 52 -8.33 16.12 -16.41
N PRO A 53 -8.74 16.90 -17.42
CA PRO A 53 -10.15 17.18 -17.68
C PRO A 53 -10.86 15.93 -18.22
N ASP A 54 -10.12 15.04 -18.88
CA ASP A 54 -10.63 13.84 -19.54
C ASP A 54 -10.50 12.62 -18.60
N ASP A 55 -11.60 11.90 -18.34
CA ASP A 55 -11.60 10.69 -17.49
C ASP A 55 -10.98 9.47 -18.18
N THR A 56 -10.56 9.59 -19.43
CA THR A 56 -10.17 8.46 -20.28
C THR A 56 -8.82 7.86 -19.91
N PHE A 57 -7.98 8.57 -19.15
CA PHE A 57 -6.62 8.14 -18.83
C PHE A 57 -6.43 7.99 -17.31
N VAL A 58 -7.22 7.15 -16.65
CA VAL A 58 -6.92 6.72 -15.28
C VAL A 58 -6.38 5.29 -15.35
N LYS A 59 -5.15 5.08 -14.87
CA LYS A 59 -4.55 3.74 -14.78
C LYS A 59 -4.72 3.22 -13.36
N PRO A 60 -5.72 2.37 -13.05
CA PRO A 60 -5.97 1.95 -11.66
C PRO A 60 -4.84 1.10 -11.07
N ILE A 61 -4.03 0.47 -11.92
CA ILE A 61 -2.94 -0.43 -11.54
C ILE A 61 -1.70 -0.04 -12.36
N LEU A 62 -0.58 0.11 -11.67
CA LEU A 62 0.77 0.16 -12.23
C LEU A 62 1.62 -0.90 -11.53
N VAL A 63 2.78 -1.22 -12.07
CA VAL A 63 3.65 -2.29 -11.52
C VAL A 63 5.08 -1.80 -11.32
N ASP A 64 5.80 -2.46 -10.41
CA ASP A 64 7.25 -2.38 -10.31
C ASP A 64 7.84 -3.60 -11.05
N ASP A 65 7.98 -3.48 -12.38
CA ASP A 65 8.44 -4.57 -13.26
C ASP A 65 9.18 -4.02 -14.49
N PRO A 66 10.52 -4.03 -14.50
CA PRO A 66 11.30 -3.49 -15.61
C PRO A 66 10.91 -4.07 -16.96
N GLY A 67 10.59 -3.19 -17.92
CA GLY A 67 10.19 -3.58 -19.28
C GLY A 67 8.69 -3.85 -19.46
N HIS A 68 7.90 -3.84 -18.38
CA HIS A 68 6.44 -3.89 -18.47
C HIS A 68 5.88 -2.53 -18.95
N PRO A 69 4.85 -2.50 -19.82
CA PRO A 69 4.25 -1.24 -20.30
C PRO A 69 3.64 -0.37 -19.19
N ASP A 70 3.25 -0.99 -18.08
CA ASP A 70 2.74 -0.31 -16.87
C ASP A 70 3.80 -0.18 -15.76
N ASP A 71 5.09 -0.26 -16.07
CA ASP A 71 6.15 -0.02 -15.08
C ASP A 71 6.12 1.42 -14.56
N LEU A 72 5.79 1.58 -13.27
CA LEU A 72 5.69 2.89 -12.61
C LEU A 72 7.01 3.67 -12.67
N THR A 73 8.13 2.96 -12.52
CA THR A 73 9.47 3.57 -12.59
C THR A 73 9.73 4.15 -13.98
N ALA A 74 9.47 3.39 -15.04
CA ALA A 74 9.61 3.88 -16.41
C ALA A 74 8.67 5.07 -16.70
N ALA A 75 7.41 5.00 -16.25
CA ALA A 75 6.45 6.09 -16.41
C ALA A 75 6.91 7.38 -15.72
N VAL A 76 7.34 7.29 -14.46
CA VAL A 76 7.85 8.45 -13.71
C VAL A 76 9.14 8.99 -14.31
N SER A 77 10.05 8.11 -14.77
CA SER A 77 11.28 8.53 -15.46
C SER A 77 10.97 9.35 -16.72
N ALA A 78 10.04 8.90 -17.55
CA ALA A 78 9.63 9.60 -18.77
C ALA A 78 8.95 10.95 -18.47
N ILE A 79 8.21 11.05 -17.36
CA ILE A 79 7.60 12.31 -16.91
C ILE A 79 8.69 13.28 -16.43
N LEU A 80 9.65 12.81 -15.63
CA LEU A 80 10.77 13.59 -15.13
C LEU A 80 11.64 14.17 -16.26
N GLU A 81 11.88 13.39 -17.32
CA GLU A 81 12.57 13.86 -18.51
C GLU A 81 11.84 15.03 -19.18
N GLN A 82 10.50 14.94 -19.32
CA GLN A 82 9.69 16.00 -19.93
C GLN A 82 9.67 17.30 -19.12
N VAL A 83 9.75 17.21 -17.79
CA VAL A 83 9.79 18.39 -16.91
C VAL A 83 11.22 18.88 -16.60
N GLY A 84 12.25 18.30 -17.23
CA GLY A 84 13.63 18.78 -17.13
C GLY A 84 14.40 18.34 -15.87
N PHE A 85 13.96 17.29 -15.17
CA PHE A 85 14.60 16.75 -13.97
C PHE A 85 14.95 15.25 -14.11
N PRO A 86 15.74 14.85 -15.13
CA PRO A 86 16.01 13.45 -15.40
C PRO A 86 16.70 12.76 -14.22
N MET A 87 16.31 11.53 -13.95
CA MET A 87 16.86 10.69 -12.87
C MET A 87 17.14 9.30 -13.41
N THR A 88 18.16 8.62 -12.86
CA THR A 88 18.41 7.24 -13.25
C THR A 88 17.27 6.34 -12.77
N SER A 89 16.85 5.38 -13.60
CA SER A 89 15.81 4.43 -13.22
C SER A 89 16.19 3.59 -12.00
N ALA A 90 17.48 3.42 -11.72
CA ALA A 90 17.98 2.71 -10.55
C ALA A 90 17.73 3.50 -9.25
N ASP A 91 18.08 4.79 -9.22
CA ASP A 91 17.83 5.64 -8.05
C ASP A 91 16.31 5.80 -7.81
N LEU A 92 15.54 5.97 -8.89
CA LEU A 92 14.09 6.10 -8.82
C LEU A 92 13.40 4.83 -8.28
N ARG A 93 13.81 3.64 -8.76
CA ARG A 93 13.24 2.38 -8.29
C ARG A 93 13.59 2.11 -6.81
N ASP A 94 14.81 2.45 -6.38
CA ASP A 94 15.18 2.32 -4.97
C ASP A 94 14.35 3.26 -4.07
N TRP A 95 14.09 4.49 -4.52
CA TRP A 95 13.21 5.40 -3.79
C TRP A 95 11.75 4.95 -3.76
N LEU A 96 11.18 4.54 -4.90
CA LEU A 96 9.79 4.05 -4.99
C LEU A 96 9.56 2.84 -4.08
N SER A 97 10.50 1.90 -4.05
CA SER A 97 10.38 0.67 -3.26
C SER A 97 10.53 0.87 -1.74
N ARG A 98 11.29 1.88 -1.29
CA ARG A 98 11.63 2.05 0.14
C ARG A 98 11.01 3.27 0.80
N GLU A 99 11.09 4.42 0.14
CA GLU A 99 10.87 5.73 0.76
C GLU A 99 9.53 6.34 0.36
N PHE A 100 9.03 6.02 -0.84
CA PHE A 100 7.83 6.66 -1.37
C PHE A 100 6.59 6.41 -0.52
N PHE A 101 6.25 5.15 -0.21
CA PHE A 101 5.02 4.88 0.55
C PHE A 101 5.06 5.45 1.97
N PRO A 102 6.15 5.35 2.75
CA PRO A 102 6.26 6.04 4.04
C PRO A 102 6.04 7.56 3.93
N ALA A 103 6.68 8.22 2.95
CA ALA A 103 6.50 9.65 2.72
C ALA A 103 5.06 9.99 2.32
N HIS A 104 4.48 9.19 1.42
CA HIS A 104 3.08 9.32 0.98
C HIS A 104 2.10 9.12 2.13
N LEU A 105 2.28 8.09 2.95
CA LEU A 105 1.46 7.83 4.12
C LEU A 105 1.52 9.01 5.09
N ALA A 106 2.71 9.55 5.37
CA ALA A 106 2.87 10.71 6.23
C ALA A 106 2.13 11.94 5.67
N ARG A 107 2.31 12.25 4.38
CA ARG A 107 1.65 13.38 3.71
C ARG A 107 0.12 13.26 3.69
N TYR A 108 -0.39 12.03 3.58
CA TYR A 108 -1.83 11.76 3.54
C TYR A 108 -2.41 11.39 4.92
N SER A 109 -1.69 11.69 5.99
CA SER A 109 -2.13 11.48 7.37
C SER A 109 -2.27 12.80 8.12
N LYS A 110 -3.39 12.98 8.83
CA LYS A 110 -3.62 14.12 9.73
C LYS A 110 -4.42 13.67 10.94
N SER A 111 -3.88 13.93 12.14
CA SER A 111 -4.46 13.43 13.40
C SER A 111 -4.64 11.90 13.34
N ARG A 112 -5.83 11.39 13.64
CA ARG A 112 -6.17 9.96 13.59
C ARG A 112 -6.52 9.47 12.17
N ARG A 113 -6.67 10.35 11.18
CA ARG A 113 -7.01 9.98 9.81
C ARG A 113 -5.74 9.65 9.03
N LYS A 114 -5.67 8.43 8.49
CA LYS A 114 -4.65 8.00 7.53
C LYS A 114 -5.33 7.61 6.23
N ALA A 115 -4.98 8.29 5.15
CA ALA A 115 -5.66 8.11 3.87
C ALA A 115 -4.71 8.10 2.67
N PRO A 116 -3.64 7.26 2.67
CA PRO A 116 -2.82 7.10 1.47
C PRO A 116 -3.70 6.63 0.30
N ILE A 117 -3.42 7.13 -0.89
CA ILE A 117 -4.18 6.85 -2.11
C ILE A 117 -3.43 5.98 -3.14
N TYR A 118 -2.14 5.75 -2.92
CA TYR A 118 -1.29 4.89 -3.74
C TYR A 118 -0.86 3.74 -2.87
N TRP A 119 -1.28 2.54 -3.25
CA TRP A 119 -1.21 1.37 -2.39
C TRP A 119 -0.23 0.36 -2.98
N PRO A 120 0.93 0.12 -2.35
CA PRO A 120 1.84 -0.91 -2.77
C PRO A 120 1.38 -2.26 -2.21
N LEU A 121 1.05 -3.21 -3.09
CA LEU A 121 0.86 -4.61 -2.74
C LEU A 121 2.05 -5.38 -3.31
N ALA A 122 2.86 -6.00 -2.48
CA ALA A 122 4.12 -6.58 -2.94
C ALA A 122 4.38 -7.97 -2.37
N THR A 123 5.24 -8.71 -3.07
CA THR A 123 5.83 -9.94 -2.54
C THR A 123 6.61 -9.67 -1.25
N PRO A 124 6.87 -10.69 -0.41
CA PRO A 124 7.69 -10.55 0.81
C PRO A 124 9.06 -9.93 0.57
N SER A 125 9.70 -10.26 -0.55
CA SER A 125 10.98 -9.67 -0.96
C SER A 125 10.87 -8.26 -1.54
N ALA A 126 9.66 -7.76 -1.78
CA ALA A 126 9.37 -6.52 -2.51
C ALA A 126 10.00 -6.45 -3.92
N ARG A 127 10.34 -7.61 -4.51
CA ARG A 127 10.87 -7.70 -5.89
C ARG A 127 9.81 -7.49 -6.98
N TYR A 128 8.54 -7.57 -6.60
CA TYR A 128 7.41 -7.29 -7.47
C TYR A 128 6.33 -6.59 -6.66
N THR A 129 5.88 -5.44 -7.14
CA THR A 129 4.88 -4.60 -6.48
C THR A 129 3.79 -4.22 -7.47
N LEU A 130 2.53 -4.45 -7.12
CA LEU A 130 1.37 -3.82 -7.74
C LEU A 130 1.10 -2.51 -7.00
N TRP A 131 1.09 -1.40 -7.72
CA TRP A 131 0.69 -0.10 -7.19
C TRP A 131 -0.74 0.20 -7.61
N LEU A 132 -1.63 0.34 -6.63
CA LEU A 132 -3.05 0.61 -6.87
C LEU A 132 -3.38 2.08 -6.60
N TYR A 133 -4.23 2.67 -7.44
CA TYR A 133 -4.81 3.99 -7.20
C TYR A 133 -6.19 3.87 -6.55
N TYR A 134 -6.24 4.03 -5.23
CA TYR A 134 -7.44 3.81 -4.40
C TYR A 134 -8.74 4.43 -4.94
N PRO A 135 -8.76 5.71 -5.35
CA PRO A 135 -9.98 6.34 -5.88
C PRO A 135 -10.54 5.71 -7.16
N ALA A 136 -9.75 4.91 -7.87
CA ALA A 136 -10.14 4.27 -9.13
C ALA A 136 -10.37 2.76 -9.00
N LEU A 137 -10.35 2.22 -7.78
CA LEU A 137 -10.60 0.79 -7.57
C LEU A 137 -12.09 0.48 -7.73
N THR A 138 -12.35 -0.64 -8.39
CA THR A 138 -13.69 -1.17 -8.70
C THR A 138 -13.76 -2.62 -8.21
N ARG A 139 -14.94 -3.24 -8.29
CA ARG A 139 -15.13 -4.66 -7.99
C ARG A 139 -14.22 -5.57 -8.81
N ASP A 140 -13.90 -5.17 -10.05
CA ASP A 140 -13.11 -5.98 -10.98
C ASP A 140 -11.59 -5.79 -10.83
N THR A 141 -11.14 -4.88 -9.97
CA THR A 141 -9.73 -4.52 -9.84
C THR A 141 -8.82 -5.72 -9.61
N PHE A 142 -9.17 -6.64 -8.71
CA PHE A 142 -8.30 -7.79 -8.43
C PHE A 142 -8.40 -8.89 -9.48
N TYR A 143 -9.54 -9.04 -10.17
CA TYR A 143 -9.62 -9.92 -11.34
C TYR A 143 -8.70 -9.43 -12.46
N ARG A 144 -8.69 -8.12 -12.73
CA ARG A 144 -7.73 -7.49 -13.64
C ARG A 144 -6.30 -7.65 -13.17
N ALA A 145 -6.02 -7.44 -11.87
CA ALA A 145 -4.68 -7.65 -11.32
C ALA A 145 -4.16 -9.07 -11.56
N LEU A 146 -5.03 -10.07 -11.42
CA LEU A 146 -4.71 -11.47 -11.67
C LEU A 146 -4.46 -11.74 -13.16
N HIS A 147 -5.35 -11.26 -14.04
CA HIS A 147 -5.32 -11.54 -15.46
C HIS A 147 -4.24 -10.75 -16.22
N ASP A 148 -4.16 -9.45 -15.99
CA ASP A 148 -3.35 -8.52 -16.79
C ASP A 148 -1.91 -8.41 -16.28
N HIS A 149 -1.66 -8.71 -14.99
CA HIS A 149 -0.35 -8.47 -14.36
C HIS A 149 0.25 -9.74 -13.73
N LEU A 150 -0.43 -10.38 -12.77
CA LEU A 150 0.16 -11.47 -12.00
C LEU A 150 0.34 -12.75 -12.81
N THR A 151 -0.68 -13.17 -13.56
CA THR A 151 -0.60 -14.39 -14.37
C THR A 151 0.50 -14.31 -15.44
N PRO A 152 0.57 -13.24 -16.26
CA PRO A 152 1.65 -13.08 -17.23
C PRO A 152 3.04 -13.04 -16.57
N LYS A 153 3.18 -12.35 -15.43
CA LYS A 153 4.45 -12.28 -14.69
C LYS A 153 4.90 -13.64 -14.18
N ILE A 154 4.00 -14.41 -13.55
CA ILE A 154 4.32 -15.76 -13.06
C ILE A 154 4.78 -16.65 -14.21
N GLN A 155 4.04 -16.65 -15.32
CA GLN A 155 4.41 -17.46 -16.49
C GLN A 155 5.78 -17.05 -17.07
N TYR A 156 6.10 -15.76 -17.08
CA TYR A 156 7.41 -15.28 -17.50
C TYR A 156 8.53 -15.79 -16.57
N GLU A 157 8.38 -15.65 -15.26
CA GLU A 157 9.39 -16.06 -14.28
C GLU A 157 9.54 -17.59 -14.19
N GLU A 158 8.47 -18.35 -14.42
CA GLU A 158 8.50 -19.81 -14.53
C GLU A 158 9.29 -20.26 -15.77
N ARG A 159 9.13 -19.60 -16.91
CA ARG A 159 9.96 -19.85 -18.10
C ARG A 159 11.43 -19.54 -17.83
N GLN A 160 11.72 -18.41 -17.16
CA GLN A 160 13.10 -18.08 -16.77
C GLN A 160 13.71 -19.16 -15.85
N LEU A 161 12.93 -19.68 -14.89
CA LEU A 161 13.38 -20.78 -14.03
C LEU A 161 13.66 -22.06 -14.82
N ALA A 162 12.79 -22.41 -15.77
CA ALA A 162 12.98 -23.57 -16.64
C ALA A 162 14.26 -23.44 -17.48
N ASP A 163 14.48 -22.28 -18.11
CA ASP A 163 15.67 -21.99 -18.91
C ASP A 163 16.95 -22.04 -18.07
N LEU A 164 16.94 -21.46 -16.86
CA LEU A 164 18.07 -21.53 -15.93
C LEU A 164 18.36 -22.98 -15.53
N THR A 165 17.32 -23.78 -15.29
CA THR A 165 17.44 -25.19 -14.92
C THR A 165 18.06 -25.99 -16.06
N GLN A 166 17.62 -25.76 -17.29
CA GLN A 166 18.17 -26.40 -18.48
C GLN A 166 19.64 -26.04 -18.70
N ARG A 167 20.02 -24.76 -18.56
CA ARG A 167 21.41 -24.29 -18.72
C ARG A 167 22.35 -24.80 -17.62
N ALA A 168 21.82 -24.99 -16.42
CA ALA A 168 22.55 -25.52 -15.27
C ALA A 168 22.91 -27.01 -15.45
N GLY A 169 22.06 -27.78 -16.13
CA GLY A 169 22.26 -29.21 -16.35
C GLY A 169 22.30 -30.05 -15.06
N ALA A 170 22.82 -31.27 -15.14
CA ALA A 170 22.82 -32.23 -14.03
C ALA A 170 23.84 -31.91 -12.92
N SER A 171 24.79 -31.00 -13.15
CA SER A 171 25.87 -30.68 -12.20
C SER A 171 26.11 -29.17 -12.14
N PRO A 172 25.18 -28.42 -11.54
CA PRO A 172 25.29 -26.96 -11.44
C PRO A 172 26.44 -26.52 -10.54
N THR A 173 27.18 -25.51 -11.02
CA THR A 173 28.17 -24.80 -10.23
C THR A 173 27.53 -24.16 -8.98
N PRO A 174 28.32 -23.84 -7.93
CA PRO A 174 27.79 -23.14 -6.76
C PRO A 174 27.08 -21.82 -7.10
N SER A 175 27.49 -21.11 -8.15
CA SER A 175 26.79 -19.88 -8.57
C SER A 175 25.43 -20.20 -9.18
N GLN A 176 25.37 -21.13 -10.14
CA GLN A 176 24.11 -21.55 -10.77
C GLN A 176 23.11 -22.11 -9.74
N ARG A 177 23.58 -22.84 -8.72
CA ARG A 177 22.72 -23.30 -7.62
C ARG A 177 22.10 -22.15 -6.83
N ARG A 178 22.85 -21.07 -6.58
CA ARG A 178 22.34 -19.88 -5.90
C ARG A 178 21.32 -19.15 -6.77
N ASP A 179 21.61 -19.00 -8.06
CA ASP A 179 20.73 -18.31 -9.01
C ASP A 179 19.41 -19.07 -9.17
N LEU A 180 19.47 -20.41 -9.31
CA LEU A 180 18.29 -21.27 -9.32
C LEU A 180 17.46 -21.14 -8.05
N ALA A 181 18.09 -21.22 -6.88
CA ALA A 181 17.39 -21.08 -5.60
C ALA A 181 16.74 -19.69 -5.44
N ALA A 182 17.39 -18.62 -5.90
CA ALA A 182 16.86 -17.27 -5.85
C ALA A 182 15.68 -17.07 -6.83
N GLN A 183 15.72 -17.72 -7.99
CA GLN A 183 14.63 -17.68 -8.98
C GLN A 183 13.44 -18.52 -8.50
N ASP A 184 13.67 -19.74 -8.01
CA ASP A 184 12.64 -20.62 -7.46
C ASP A 184 11.91 -20.00 -6.26
N ALA A 185 12.66 -19.37 -5.35
CA ALA A 185 12.09 -18.62 -4.24
C ALA A 185 11.20 -17.46 -4.73
N PHE A 186 11.59 -16.76 -5.80
CA PHE A 186 10.80 -15.66 -6.35
C PHE A 186 9.51 -16.15 -7.03
N VAL A 187 9.58 -17.22 -7.82
CA VAL A 187 8.38 -17.86 -8.41
C VAL A 187 7.43 -18.32 -7.30
N THR A 188 7.95 -18.90 -6.22
CA THR A 188 7.16 -19.30 -5.05
C THR A 188 6.48 -18.11 -4.39
N GLU A 189 7.21 -17.00 -4.17
CA GLU A 189 6.63 -15.76 -3.64
C GLU A 189 5.52 -15.20 -4.53
N LEU A 190 5.72 -15.19 -5.86
CA LEU A 190 4.72 -14.71 -6.81
C LEU A 190 3.45 -15.57 -6.82
N ARG A 191 3.58 -16.91 -6.74
CA ARG A 191 2.44 -17.82 -6.62
C ARG A 191 1.66 -17.58 -5.33
N ALA A 192 2.36 -17.45 -4.20
CA ALA A 192 1.73 -17.11 -2.93
C ALA A 192 1.03 -15.74 -2.99
N PHE A 193 1.66 -14.75 -3.63
CA PHE A 193 1.07 -13.43 -3.83
C PHE A 193 -0.20 -13.47 -4.68
N ARG A 194 -0.20 -14.23 -5.78
CA ARG A 194 -1.40 -14.50 -6.60
C ARG A 194 -2.48 -15.19 -5.77
N ASP A 195 -2.14 -16.17 -4.95
CA ASP A 195 -3.13 -16.91 -4.17
C ASP A 195 -3.83 -16.00 -3.14
N GLU A 196 -3.09 -15.09 -2.50
CA GLU A 196 -3.69 -14.07 -1.62
C GLU A 196 -4.60 -13.11 -2.40
N VAL A 197 -4.15 -12.61 -3.55
CA VAL A 197 -4.99 -11.73 -4.40
C VAL A 197 -6.24 -12.47 -4.88
N SER A 198 -6.13 -13.76 -5.22
CA SER A 198 -7.25 -14.60 -5.63
C SER A 198 -8.24 -14.88 -4.51
N ARG A 199 -7.79 -14.95 -3.24
CA ARG A 199 -8.69 -15.05 -2.08
C ARG A 199 -9.52 -13.78 -1.89
N ILE A 200 -8.92 -12.62 -2.15
CA ILE A 200 -9.56 -11.32 -1.92
C ILE A 200 -10.49 -10.93 -3.06
N ALA A 201 -10.16 -11.28 -4.31
CA ALA A 201 -10.94 -10.91 -5.49
C ALA A 201 -12.47 -11.13 -5.37
N PRO A 202 -12.98 -12.30 -4.92
CA PRO A 202 -14.43 -12.51 -4.75
C PRO A 202 -15.08 -11.70 -3.61
N LEU A 203 -14.29 -11.22 -2.65
CA LEU A 203 -14.75 -10.38 -1.54
C LEU A 203 -14.70 -8.89 -1.90
N TRP A 204 -14.05 -8.53 -3.00
CA TRP A 204 -13.64 -7.16 -3.26
C TRP A 204 -14.81 -6.26 -3.68
N ASN A 205 -15.21 -5.38 -2.78
CA ASN A 205 -16.27 -4.41 -3.03
C ASN A 205 -15.97 -3.09 -2.31
N PRO A 206 -14.96 -2.32 -2.77
CA PRO A 206 -14.51 -1.13 -2.07
C PRO A 206 -15.58 -0.03 -2.12
N ASN A 207 -15.72 0.70 -1.02
CA ASN A 207 -16.58 1.88 -0.91
C ASN A 207 -15.82 3.02 -0.26
N LEU A 208 -15.68 4.14 -0.96
CA LEU A 208 -14.87 5.28 -0.49
C LEU A 208 -15.36 5.86 0.85
N ASN A 209 -16.65 5.69 1.18
CA ASN A 209 -17.26 6.17 2.42
C ASN A 209 -16.82 5.38 3.66
N ASP A 210 -16.33 4.15 3.50
CA ASP A 210 -15.80 3.34 4.61
C ASP A 210 -14.41 3.83 5.08
N GLY A 211 -13.78 4.70 4.30
CA GLY A 211 -12.45 5.22 4.56
C GLY A 211 -11.33 4.25 4.20
N VAL A 212 -10.11 4.79 4.10
CA VAL A 212 -8.96 4.06 3.55
C VAL A 212 -8.58 2.84 4.39
N ILE A 213 -8.58 2.96 5.72
CA ILE A 213 -8.15 1.85 6.59
C ILE A 213 -9.05 0.63 6.41
N LEU A 214 -10.38 0.81 6.34
CA LEU A 214 -11.30 -0.32 6.17
C LEU A 214 -11.22 -0.92 4.78
N ASN A 215 -11.10 -0.11 3.74
CA ASN A 215 -10.93 -0.62 2.37
C ASN A 215 -9.58 -1.33 2.16
N PHE A 216 -8.52 -0.89 2.83
CA PHE A 216 -7.22 -1.57 2.78
C PHE A 216 -7.20 -2.81 3.68
N ALA A 217 -8.02 -2.86 4.73
CA ALA A 217 -7.95 -3.89 5.77
C ALA A 217 -7.85 -5.33 5.25
N PRO A 218 -8.64 -5.79 4.25
CA PRO A 218 -8.52 -7.15 3.71
C PRO A 218 -7.15 -7.45 3.09
N LEU A 219 -6.43 -6.43 2.64
CA LEU A 219 -5.15 -6.51 1.93
C LEU A 219 -3.94 -6.55 2.86
N TRP A 220 -4.14 -6.59 4.19
CA TRP A 220 -3.06 -6.44 5.16
C TRP A 220 -1.92 -7.47 5.00
N CYS A 221 -2.20 -8.68 4.48
CA CYS A 221 -1.20 -9.70 4.19
C CYS A 221 -0.26 -9.31 3.04
N LEU A 222 -0.70 -8.42 2.14
CA LEU A 222 -0.01 -8.04 0.90
C LEU A 222 0.97 -6.86 1.07
N VAL A 223 1.14 -6.36 2.29
CA VAL A 223 2.09 -5.28 2.64
C VAL A 223 3.14 -5.72 3.66
N PRO A 224 3.80 -6.88 3.49
CA PRO A 224 4.73 -7.41 4.50
C PRO A 224 5.96 -6.52 4.72
N HIS A 225 6.29 -5.65 3.76
CA HIS A 225 7.40 -4.71 3.80
C HIS A 225 7.04 -3.39 4.55
N GLN A 226 5.76 -3.09 4.75
CA GLN A 226 5.28 -1.89 5.46
C GLN A 226 4.71 -2.24 6.84
N LYS A 227 5.57 -2.72 7.77
CA LYS A 227 5.13 -3.28 9.07
C LYS A 227 4.19 -2.39 9.89
N PRO A 228 4.42 -1.06 10.04
CA PRO A 228 3.50 -0.21 10.78
C PRO A 228 2.11 -0.15 10.14
N TRP A 229 2.05 0.01 8.81
CA TRP A 229 0.80 0.04 8.04
C TRP A 229 0.08 -1.32 8.07
N GLN A 230 0.83 -2.41 7.91
CA GLN A 230 0.32 -3.77 8.00
C GLN A 230 -0.37 -4.02 9.36
N LYS A 231 0.28 -3.64 10.46
CA LYS A 231 -0.27 -3.81 11.82
C LYS A 231 -1.59 -3.05 12.00
N GLU A 232 -1.65 -1.85 11.46
CA GLU A 232 -2.84 -1.00 11.53
C GLU A 232 -4.00 -1.54 10.68
N CYS A 233 -3.74 -1.94 9.43
CA CYS A 233 -4.74 -2.55 8.57
C CYS A 233 -5.27 -3.86 9.16
N ARG A 234 -4.38 -4.68 9.74
CA ARG A 234 -4.77 -5.91 10.45
C ARG A 234 -5.65 -5.61 11.67
N ALA A 235 -5.32 -4.56 12.44
CA ALA A 235 -6.17 -4.14 13.55
C ALA A 235 -7.55 -3.68 13.07
N GLY A 236 -7.61 -2.94 11.95
CA GLY A 236 -8.86 -2.57 11.28
C GLY A 236 -9.68 -3.78 10.85
N TRP A 237 -9.04 -4.77 10.22
CA TRP A 237 -9.66 -6.03 9.80
C TRP A 237 -10.26 -6.79 10.99
N ASN A 238 -9.50 -6.95 12.07
CA ASN A 238 -9.96 -7.67 13.26
C ASN A 238 -11.18 -6.98 13.90
N LYS A 239 -11.19 -5.65 13.95
CA LYS A 239 -12.32 -4.87 14.48
C LYS A 239 -13.56 -4.94 13.58
N LEU A 240 -13.37 -4.92 12.25
CA LEU A 240 -14.45 -5.15 11.28
C LEU A 240 -15.06 -6.54 11.46
N ALA A 241 -14.22 -7.57 11.58
CA ALA A 241 -14.64 -8.94 11.83
C ALA A 241 -15.38 -9.09 13.17
N ALA A 242 -14.97 -8.36 14.21
CA ALA A 242 -15.63 -8.33 15.52
C ALA A 242 -16.96 -7.54 15.55
N GLY A 243 -17.23 -6.70 14.54
CA GLY A 243 -18.44 -5.90 14.44
C GLY A 243 -18.34 -4.47 15.00
N ASP A 244 -17.14 -3.99 15.31
CA ASP A 244 -16.88 -2.61 15.77
C ASP A 244 -17.15 -1.56 14.67
N TYR A 245 -17.17 -2.02 13.40
CA TYR A 245 -17.37 -1.19 12.21
C TYR A 245 -18.62 -1.60 11.42
N ASP A 246 -19.67 -2.06 12.10
CA ASP A 246 -20.89 -2.51 11.42
C ASP A 246 -21.59 -1.40 10.62
N TRP A 247 -21.26 -0.12 10.84
CA TRP A 247 -21.69 1.00 10.00
C TRP A 247 -21.09 1.00 8.58
N ALA A 248 -20.00 0.27 8.35
CA ALA A 248 -19.30 0.24 7.07
C ALA A 248 -20.01 -0.66 6.06
N HIS A 249 -19.97 -0.29 4.78
CA HIS A 249 -20.52 -1.09 3.68
C HIS A 249 -19.81 -2.44 3.58
N TRP A 250 -18.51 -2.49 3.87
CA TRP A 250 -17.76 -3.73 4.02
C TRP A 250 -18.36 -4.68 5.07
N ALA A 251 -18.86 -4.18 6.19
CA ALA A 251 -19.45 -5.03 7.22
C ALA A 251 -20.78 -5.63 6.73
N MET A 252 -21.64 -4.83 6.08
CA MET A 252 -22.87 -5.33 5.47
C MET A 252 -22.59 -6.35 4.36
N HIS A 253 -21.56 -6.11 3.55
CA HIS A 253 -21.18 -7.01 2.47
C HIS A 253 -20.69 -8.38 2.98
N LEU A 254 -19.93 -8.39 4.08
CA LEU A 254 -19.31 -9.60 4.62
C LEU A 254 -20.19 -10.32 5.66
N TYR A 255 -20.99 -9.58 6.42
CA TYR A 255 -21.76 -10.08 7.56
C TYR A 255 -23.21 -9.57 7.55
N PRO A 256 -23.98 -9.75 6.47
CA PRO A 256 -25.32 -9.17 6.32
C PRO A 256 -26.25 -9.59 7.46
N ALA A 257 -26.27 -10.87 7.85
CA ALA A 257 -27.10 -11.35 8.94
C ALA A 257 -26.86 -10.61 10.27
N ARG A 258 -25.59 -10.36 10.60
CA ARG A 258 -25.19 -9.63 11.82
C ARG A 258 -25.61 -8.16 11.74
N VAL A 259 -25.32 -7.49 10.64
CA VAL A 259 -25.53 -6.05 10.49
C VAL A 259 -27.02 -5.73 10.38
N VAL A 260 -27.77 -6.50 9.60
CA VAL A 260 -29.23 -6.33 9.45
C VAL A 260 -29.93 -6.51 10.79
N ALA A 261 -29.57 -7.51 11.59
CA ALA A 261 -30.14 -7.70 12.92
C ALA A 261 -29.93 -6.48 13.82
N LYS A 262 -28.72 -5.90 13.83
CA LYS A 262 -28.42 -4.69 14.61
C LYS A 262 -29.16 -3.44 14.13
N CYS A 263 -29.58 -3.37 12.86
CA CYS A 263 -30.36 -2.23 12.34
C CYS A 263 -31.77 -2.14 12.97
N ALA A 264 -32.30 -3.25 13.49
CA ALA A 264 -33.57 -3.27 14.22
C ALA A 264 -33.47 -2.51 15.55
N ASP A 265 -32.30 -2.57 16.20
CA ASP A 265 -32.06 -1.99 17.52
C ASP A 265 -31.36 -0.61 17.48
N ASP A 266 -30.65 -0.31 16.38
CA ASP A 266 -29.92 0.94 16.19
C ASP A 266 -30.35 1.67 14.90
N ARG A 267 -31.08 2.78 15.08
CA ARG A 267 -31.52 3.64 13.96
C ARG A 267 -30.37 4.24 13.17
N SER A 268 -29.28 4.61 13.82
CA SER A 268 -28.12 5.21 13.14
C SER A 268 -27.47 4.19 12.21
N LEU A 269 -27.41 2.94 12.66
CA LEU A 269 -26.95 1.84 11.82
C LEU A 269 -27.92 1.56 10.68
N ALA A 270 -29.23 1.59 10.94
CA ALA A 270 -30.24 1.46 9.89
C ALA A 270 -30.11 2.57 8.83
N ILE A 271 -29.82 3.81 9.22
CA ILE A 271 -29.56 4.92 8.29
C ILE A 271 -28.31 4.64 7.45
N ALA A 272 -27.23 4.16 8.06
CA ALA A 272 -25.97 3.88 7.35
C ALA A 272 -26.12 2.85 6.23
N HIS A 273 -27.15 1.98 6.29
CA HIS A 273 -27.42 0.91 5.34
C HIS A 273 -28.71 1.09 4.53
N ASP A 274 -29.32 2.29 4.56
CA ASP A 274 -30.59 2.59 3.89
C ASP A 274 -31.78 1.69 4.35
N LEU A 275 -31.73 1.22 5.60
CA LEU A 275 -32.73 0.36 6.24
C LEU A 275 -33.60 1.09 7.26
N GLU A 276 -33.43 2.40 7.43
CA GLU A 276 -34.19 3.21 8.39
C GLU A 276 -35.70 3.02 8.22
N LYS A 277 -36.22 3.16 7.00
CA LYS A 277 -37.67 3.02 6.73
C LYS A 277 -38.19 1.59 6.88
N VAL A 278 -37.30 0.61 6.92
CA VAL A 278 -37.66 -0.80 7.13
C VAL A 278 -37.88 -1.05 8.62
N PHE A 279 -36.94 -0.63 9.45
CA PHE A 279 -36.93 -0.91 10.88
C PHE A 279 -37.51 0.19 11.76
N TRP A 280 -37.72 1.39 11.25
CA TRP A 280 -38.10 2.55 12.05
C TRP A 280 -39.25 3.33 11.40
N THR A 281 -40.10 3.92 12.22
CA THR A 281 -41.16 4.84 11.79
C THR A 281 -41.09 6.14 12.57
N GLU A 282 -41.33 7.24 11.87
CA GLU A 282 -41.54 8.54 12.50
C GLU A 282 -42.98 8.63 13.01
N THR A 283 -43.12 9.04 14.27
CA THR A 283 -44.41 9.36 14.88
C THR A 283 -44.84 10.77 14.47
N PRO A 284 -46.13 11.13 14.59
CA PRO A 284 -46.61 12.47 14.30
C PRO A 284 -45.88 13.60 15.05
N ASP A 285 -45.26 13.29 16.20
CA ASP A 285 -44.50 14.22 17.02
C ASP A 285 -43.03 14.38 16.58
N GLY A 286 -42.63 13.77 15.46
CA GLY A 286 -41.25 13.79 14.94
C GLY A 286 -40.28 12.88 15.72
N LYS A 287 -40.79 11.99 16.57
CA LYS A 287 -39.98 10.98 17.28
C LYS A 287 -39.90 9.71 16.45
N TRP A 288 -38.81 8.97 16.58
CA TRP A 288 -38.62 7.71 15.86
C TRP A 288 -38.75 6.52 16.80
N GLN A 289 -39.46 5.49 16.36
CA GLN A 289 -39.67 4.25 17.11
C GLN A 289 -39.43 3.02 16.22
N PRO A 290 -38.95 1.90 16.79
CA PRO A 290 -38.80 0.65 16.03
C PRO A 290 -40.14 0.17 15.46
N ARG A 291 -40.06 -0.51 14.32
CA ARG A 291 -41.16 -1.26 13.70
C ARG A 291 -41.02 -2.73 14.08
N ASP A 292 -42.13 -3.35 14.43
CA ASP A 292 -42.19 -4.81 14.51
C ASP A 292 -42.11 -5.38 13.08
N LEU A 293 -40.98 -6.00 12.76
CA LEU A 293 -40.78 -6.69 11.50
C LEU A 293 -41.03 -8.18 11.71
N GLU A 294 -41.91 -8.75 10.88
CA GLU A 294 -42.14 -10.20 10.89
C GLU A 294 -40.83 -10.97 10.66
N PRO A 295 -40.57 -12.07 11.40
CA PRO A 295 -39.33 -12.84 11.25
C PRO A 295 -39.04 -13.26 9.81
N ALA A 296 -40.07 -13.59 9.02
CA ALA A 296 -39.92 -13.95 7.62
C ALA A 296 -39.41 -12.78 6.75
N ALA A 297 -39.84 -11.55 7.04
CA ALA A 297 -39.35 -10.36 6.33
C ALA A 297 -37.90 -10.03 6.70
N LEU A 298 -37.51 -10.26 7.96
CA LEU A 298 -36.11 -10.15 8.38
C LEU A 298 -35.22 -11.16 7.64
N THR A 299 -35.64 -12.43 7.58
CA THR A 299 -34.91 -13.47 6.84
C THR A 299 -34.76 -13.10 5.36
N ALA A 300 -35.83 -12.67 4.70
CA ALA A 300 -35.78 -12.26 3.30
C ALA A 300 -34.81 -11.08 3.06
N LEU A 301 -34.76 -10.12 3.99
CA LEU A 301 -33.86 -8.96 3.92
C LEU A 301 -32.38 -9.35 4.04
N ILE A 302 -32.09 -10.35 4.88
CA ILE A 302 -30.76 -10.94 5.02
C ILE A 302 -30.39 -11.69 3.74
N GLU A 303 -31.27 -12.58 3.25
CA GLU A 303 -31.05 -13.36 2.04
C GLU A 303 -30.79 -12.48 0.81
N GLU A 304 -31.50 -11.35 0.67
CA GLU A 304 -31.28 -10.37 -0.39
C GLU A 304 -29.85 -9.81 -0.40
N ARG A 305 -29.23 -9.67 0.78
CA ARG A 305 -27.90 -9.06 0.98
C ARG A 305 -26.79 -10.10 1.09
N THR A 306 -27.15 -11.37 1.30
CA THR A 306 -26.21 -12.48 1.35
C THR A 306 -25.77 -12.91 -0.04
N SER A 307 -24.45 -13.00 -0.22
CA SER A 307 -23.85 -13.66 -1.37
C SER A 307 -23.15 -14.94 -0.92
N PRO A 308 -23.63 -16.14 -1.32
CA PRO A 308 -23.00 -17.40 -0.96
C PRO A 308 -21.53 -17.49 -1.43
N ALA A 309 -21.21 -16.82 -2.54
CA ALA A 309 -19.83 -16.75 -3.04
C ALA A 309 -18.92 -15.92 -2.11
N VAL A 310 -19.45 -14.82 -1.56
CA VAL A 310 -18.72 -13.95 -0.61
C VAL A 310 -18.56 -14.67 0.73
N GLU A 311 -19.61 -15.31 1.24
CA GLU A 311 -19.54 -16.07 2.49
C GLU A 311 -18.48 -17.18 2.42
N LYS A 312 -18.51 -17.98 1.35
CA LYS A 312 -17.51 -19.03 1.14
C LYS A 312 -16.10 -18.48 0.99
N ALA A 313 -15.94 -17.38 0.26
CA ALA A 313 -14.63 -16.75 0.11
C ALA A 313 -14.11 -16.17 1.44
N LEU A 314 -15.00 -15.66 2.28
CA LEU A 314 -14.67 -15.11 3.59
C LEU A 314 -14.24 -16.22 4.55
N GLU A 315 -14.96 -17.34 4.56
CA GLU A 315 -14.59 -18.55 5.29
C GLU A 315 -13.18 -19.01 4.90
N ILE A 316 -12.91 -19.15 3.59
CA ILE A 316 -11.58 -19.50 3.08
C ILE A 316 -10.51 -18.49 3.55
N LEU A 317 -10.80 -17.19 3.51
CA LEU A 317 -9.86 -16.15 3.92
C LEU A 317 -9.55 -16.22 5.43
N LEU A 318 -10.55 -16.50 6.27
CA LEU A 318 -10.40 -16.57 7.73
C LEU A 318 -9.70 -17.86 8.19
N ASP A 319 -9.96 -18.98 7.52
CA ASP A 319 -9.39 -20.28 7.87
C ASP A 319 -7.97 -20.49 7.32
N THR A 320 -7.57 -19.71 6.31
CA THR A 320 -6.23 -19.84 5.73
C THR A 320 -5.17 -19.32 6.72
N PRO A 321 -4.23 -20.17 7.17
CA PRO A 321 -3.14 -19.73 8.03
C PRO A 321 -2.24 -18.74 7.27
N VAL A 322 -1.99 -17.59 7.87
CA VAL A 322 -1.09 -16.58 7.32
C VAL A 322 0.32 -17.15 7.29
N ALA A 323 0.88 -17.35 6.10
CA ALA A 323 2.24 -17.87 5.95
C ALA A 323 3.23 -16.95 6.69
N PRO A 324 4.12 -17.49 7.55
CA PRO A 324 5.12 -16.67 8.21
C PRO A 324 6.02 -16.04 7.16
N ALA A 325 6.18 -14.71 7.21
CA ALA A 325 7.13 -14.01 6.37
C ALA A 325 8.54 -14.58 6.63
N THR A 326 9.02 -15.46 5.77
CA THR A 326 10.38 -16.00 5.83
C THR A 326 11.33 -14.86 5.55
N SER A 327 11.87 -14.26 6.62
CA SER A 327 12.97 -13.31 6.52
C SER A 327 14.21 -14.06 6.04
N ALA A 328 14.40 -14.14 4.72
CA ALA A 328 15.68 -14.53 4.15
C ALA A 328 16.69 -13.43 4.47
N ARG A 329 17.29 -13.52 5.66
CA ARG A 329 18.37 -12.65 6.10
C ARG A 329 19.58 -12.95 5.22
N VAL A 330 19.73 -12.20 4.12
CA VAL A 330 20.96 -12.17 3.34
C VAL A 330 22.07 -11.68 4.29
N LYS A 331 22.85 -12.62 4.84
CA LYS A 331 24.07 -12.30 5.58
C LYS A 331 24.99 -11.61 4.57
N LYS A 332 25.15 -10.29 4.69
CA LYS A 332 26.28 -9.58 4.09
C LYS A 332 27.55 -10.32 4.51
N ALA A 333 28.26 -10.89 3.54
CA ALA A 333 29.57 -11.47 3.78
C ALA A 333 30.46 -10.40 4.42
N ALA A 334 30.98 -10.70 5.60
CA ALA A 334 31.92 -9.83 6.29
C ALA A 334 33.17 -9.67 5.41
N LYS A 335 33.58 -8.42 5.20
CA LYS A 335 34.84 -8.05 4.57
C LYS A 335 35.99 -8.72 5.37
N PRO A 336 36.95 -9.41 4.74
CA PRO A 336 38.05 -10.02 5.48
C PRO A 336 38.88 -8.93 6.18
N PRO A 337 39.36 -9.17 7.41
CA PRO A 337 40.13 -8.18 8.14
C PRO A 337 41.49 -7.93 7.48
N ALA A 338 41.85 -6.65 7.37
CA ALA A 338 43.14 -6.21 6.89
C ALA A 338 44.27 -6.73 7.78
N ASP A 339 45.35 -7.18 7.14
CA ASP A 339 46.58 -7.62 7.77
C ASP A 339 47.08 -6.61 8.82
N ARG A 340 47.33 -7.13 10.02
CA ARG A 340 48.02 -6.41 11.10
C ARG A 340 49.49 -6.26 10.73
N ALA A 341 49.86 -5.06 10.31
CA ALA A 341 51.23 -4.59 10.29
C ALA A 341 51.82 -4.57 11.72
N GLU A 342 53.13 -4.80 11.75
CA GLU A 342 53.94 -5.22 12.89
C GLU A 342 54.05 -4.21 14.03
N SER A 343 54.21 -4.78 15.21
CA SER A 343 54.49 -4.15 16.50
C SER A 343 55.78 -3.33 16.53
N ARG A 344 55.72 -2.11 17.07
CA ARG A 344 56.86 -1.40 17.67
C ARG A 344 56.60 -1.10 19.15
N PRO A 345 57.61 -1.24 20.04
CA PRO A 345 57.39 -1.37 21.47
C PRO A 345 57.26 -0.03 22.21
N ALA A 346 56.51 -0.10 23.31
CA ALA A 346 56.19 0.99 24.22
C ALA A 346 57.42 1.58 24.92
N ARG A 347 57.55 2.92 24.87
CA ARG A 347 58.55 3.67 25.63
C ARG A 347 57.93 4.19 26.93
N ARG A 348 58.29 3.56 28.05
CA ARG A 348 58.09 4.03 29.44
C ARG A 348 58.85 5.35 29.68
N ARG A 349 58.20 6.35 30.28
CA ARG A 349 58.81 7.40 31.13
C ARG A 349 57.70 8.01 32.02
N ARG A 350 57.60 7.58 33.28
CA ARG A 350 58.07 8.25 34.52
C ARG A 350 57.27 9.50 34.91
N LYS A 351 56.45 9.36 35.95
CA LYS A 351 55.96 10.43 36.86
C LYS A 351 57.07 10.83 37.82
N ALA A 352 57.27 12.12 38.04
CA ALA A 352 57.82 12.69 39.27
C ALA A 352 57.55 14.21 39.35
N GLY A 353 57.00 14.67 40.48
CA GLY A 353 57.55 15.79 41.25
C GLY A 353 57.17 17.25 40.91
N GLN A 354 56.08 17.73 41.53
CA GLN A 354 56.04 18.81 42.55
C GLN A 354 56.58 20.24 42.29
N GLN A 355 55.70 21.20 42.66
CA GLN A 355 55.92 22.53 43.28
C GLN A 355 56.33 23.77 42.47
N GLY A 356 55.61 24.88 42.73
CA GLY A 356 56.15 26.25 42.57
C GLY A 356 55.20 27.33 42.05
N ASP A 357 54.23 27.73 42.88
CA ASP A 357 53.86 29.11 43.29
C ASP A 357 53.85 30.32 42.29
N LEU A 358 52.78 31.13 42.42
CA LEU A 358 52.69 32.61 42.43
C LEU A 358 51.52 33.23 41.63
N THR A 359 50.51 33.63 42.41
CA THR A 359 49.63 34.83 42.37
C THR A 359 49.70 35.83 41.19
N PHE A 360 48.55 36.30 40.68
CA PHE A 360 48.02 37.68 40.91
C PHE A 360 46.66 37.98 40.22
N ASN A 361 45.77 38.65 40.97
CA ASN A 361 44.66 39.56 40.65
C ASN A 361 43.64 39.30 39.51
N ASP A 362 42.42 38.96 39.93
CA ASP A 362 41.29 39.87 40.21
C ASP A 362 41.10 41.21 39.43
N GLN A 363 39.85 41.37 38.98
CA GLN A 363 39.02 42.58 38.77
C GLN A 363 38.81 43.22 37.38
N LYS A 364 37.51 43.13 37.00
CA LYS A 364 36.59 44.18 36.50
C LYS A 364 36.83 44.65 35.05
N THR A 365 35.79 44.76 34.21
CA THR A 365 34.41 45.21 34.46
C THR A 365 33.47 44.64 33.42
#